data_AF-A0AA43EVF9-F1
#
_entry.id   AF-A0AA43EVF9-F1
#
_cell.length_a   1.000
_cell.length_b   1.000
_cell.length_c   1.000
_cell.angle_alpha   90.00
_cell.angle_beta   90.00
_cell.angle_gamma   90.00
#
_symmetry.space_group_name_H-M   'P 1'
#
loop_
_entity.id
_entity.type
_entity.pdbx_description
1 polymer ?
#
loop_
_entity_poly.entity_id
_entity_poly.type
_entity_poly.pdbx_seq_one_letter_code
_entity_poly.pdbx_strand_id
1 'polypeptide(L)'
;MDKSAPPKDRKVLRTGFTTGACAGAAAKAAPRCLVQGSMLSDIETTLPNRTRVTFALARCERLDERAICSVIKDAGDDPDCTHGAELIAEVELRTDPGIEPEEALVWLESPRLGWD
;
A
#
# COMPACT_ATOMS: atom_id res chain seq x y z
N MET A 1 -13.59 -40.99 -33.29
CA MET A 1 -13.21 -39.60 -33.59
C MET A 1 -13.66 -38.74 -32.43
N ASP A 2 -12.72 -37.90 -31.97
CA ASP A 2 -12.79 -36.75 -31.07
C ASP A 2 -13.53 -36.85 -29.71
N LYS A 3 -12.72 -36.81 -28.65
CA LYS A 3 -13.08 -36.63 -27.26
C LYS A 3 -13.08 -35.12 -26.98
N SER A 4 -14.23 -34.47 -27.05
CA SER A 4 -14.34 -33.12 -26.49
C SER A 4 -14.28 -33.22 -24.96
N ALA A 5 -13.14 -32.82 -24.40
CA ALA A 5 -12.99 -32.67 -22.95
C ALA A 5 -14.01 -31.64 -22.43
N PRO A 6 -14.56 -31.84 -21.22
CA PRO A 6 -15.48 -30.87 -20.65
C PRO A 6 -14.78 -29.51 -20.49
N PRO A 7 -15.52 -28.38 -20.59
CA PRO A 7 -14.94 -27.06 -20.42
C PRO A 7 -14.25 -27.00 -19.04
N LYS A 8 -12.95 -26.66 -19.03
CA LYS A 8 -12.21 -26.44 -17.79
C LYS A 8 -12.95 -25.39 -16.98
N ASP A 9 -13.30 -25.72 -15.74
CA ASP A 9 -13.84 -24.77 -14.78
C ASP A 9 -13.00 -23.49 -14.82
N ARG A 10 -13.63 -22.38 -15.22
CA ARG A 10 -12.94 -21.11 -15.39
C ARG A 10 -12.65 -20.56 -14.01
N LYS A 11 -11.48 -20.91 -13.46
CA LYS A 11 -11.00 -20.42 -12.16
C LYS A 11 -11.15 -18.90 -12.10
N VAL A 12 -11.85 -18.40 -11.09
CA VAL A 12 -11.95 -16.97 -10.82
C VAL A 12 -10.56 -16.49 -10.39
N LEU A 13 -9.99 -15.56 -11.14
CA LEU A 13 -8.68 -14.98 -10.84
C LEU A 13 -8.81 -13.93 -9.73
N ARG A 14 -7.82 -13.88 -8.84
CA ARG A 14 -7.71 -12.87 -7.79
C ARG A 14 -7.23 -11.56 -8.40
N THR A 15 -7.93 -10.48 -8.09
CA THR A 15 -7.49 -9.11 -8.39
C THR A 15 -6.59 -8.59 -7.29
N GLY A 16 -5.54 -7.86 -7.65
CA GLY A 16 -4.70 -7.11 -6.71
C GLY A 16 -4.92 -5.60 -6.75
N PHE A 17 -4.00 -4.88 -6.12
CA PHE A 17 -3.95 -3.43 -6.06
C PHE A 17 -2.72 -2.89 -6.78
N THR A 18 -2.86 -1.71 -7.38
CA THR A 18 -1.73 -1.03 -8.01
C THR A 18 -0.77 -0.46 -6.97
N THR A 19 0.48 -0.23 -7.35
CA THR A 19 1.49 0.39 -6.49
C THR A 19 1.02 1.74 -5.95
N GLY A 20 0.38 2.56 -6.79
CA GLY A 20 -0.18 3.86 -6.40
C GLY A 20 -1.32 3.76 -5.37
N ALA A 21 -2.14 2.71 -5.43
CA ALA A 21 -3.20 2.49 -4.43
C ALA A 21 -2.60 2.15 -3.05
N CYS A 22 -1.60 1.26 -3.00
CA CYS A 22 -0.90 0.91 -1.76
C CYS A 22 -0.12 2.11 -1.19
N ALA A 23 0.61 2.83 -2.04
CA ALA A 23 1.29 4.08 -1.69
C ALA A 23 0.34 5.13 -1.12
N GLY A 24 -0.80 5.37 -1.78
CA GLY A 24 -1.81 6.31 -1.32
C GLY A 24 -2.44 5.90 0.02
N ALA A 25 -2.64 4.60 0.25
CA ALA A 25 -3.12 4.09 1.52
C ALA A 25 -2.11 4.33 2.66
N ALA A 26 -0.83 4.01 2.45
CA ALA A 26 0.23 4.31 3.41
C ALA A 26 0.33 5.81 3.71
N ALA A 27 0.35 6.65 2.67
CA ALA A 27 0.40 8.11 2.78
C ALA A 27 -0.85 8.70 3.47
N LYS A 28 -2.01 8.06 3.36
CA LYS A 28 -3.21 8.44 4.11
C LYS A 28 -3.12 8.04 5.59
N ALA A 29 -2.54 6.89 5.89
CA ALA A 29 -2.44 6.36 7.25
C ALA A 29 -1.42 7.14 8.10
N ALA A 30 -0.27 7.50 7.54
CA ALA A 30 0.81 8.17 8.27
C ALA A 30 0.36 9.47 9.00
N PRO A 31 -0.27 10.47 8.35
CA PRO A 31 -0.74 11.67 9.04
C PRO A 31 -1.89 11.38 10.00
N ARG A 32 -2.68 10.34 9.73
CA ARG A 32 -3.76 9.92 10.64
C ARG A 32 -3.18 9.35 11.94
N CYS A 33 -2.15 8.52 11.85
CA CYS A 33 -1.39 8.03 13.00
C CYS A 33 -0.76 9.18 13.79
N LEU A 34 -0.11 10.12 13.08
CA LEU A 34 0.53 11.28 13.69
C LEU A 34 -0.45 12.16 14.47
N VAL A 35 -1.58 12.53 13.85
CA VAL A 35 -2.55 13.46 14.47
C VAL A 35 -3.38 12.79 15.56
N GLN A 36 -3.82 11.54 15.36
CA GLN A 36 -4.70 10.86 16.32
C GLN A 36 -3.94 10.22 17.48
N GLY A 37 -2.64 9.94 17.30
CA GLY A 37 -1.80 9.32 18.33
C GLY A 37 -2.12 7.86 18.64
N SER A 38 -2.98 7.22 17.84
CA SER A 38 -3.27 5.79 17.94
C SER A 38 -2.65 5.02 16.78
N MET A 39 -2.05 3.88 17.09
CA MET A 39 -1.65 2.90 16.08
C MET A 39 -2.89 2.34 15.37
N LEU A 40 -2.80 2.24 14.05
CA LEU A 40 -3.84 1.72 13.18
C LEU A 40 -3.41 0.34 12.66
N SER A 41 -4.34 -0.61 12.61
CA SER A 41 -4.15 -1.89 11.93
C SER A 41 -4.44 -1.82 10.43
N ASP A 42 -5.25 -0.84 10.01
CA ASP A 42 -5.75 -0.72 8.66
C ASP A 42 -6.22 0.72 8.34
N ILE A 43 -6.44 0.98 7.05
CA ILE A 43 -6.95 2.25 6.55
C ILE A 43 -7.94 2.03 5.39
N GLU A 44 -9.16 2.52 5.54
CA GLU A 44 -10.13 2.56 4.43
C GLU A 44 -9.73 3.67 3.45
N THR A 45 -9.67 3.34 2.16
CA THR A 45 -9.33 4.26 1.07
C THR A 45 -10.33 4.12 -0.07
N THR A 46 -10.81 5.24 -0.59
CA THR A 46 -11.61 5.29 -1.80
C THR A 46 -10.68 5.39 -2.99
N LEU A 47 -10.70 4.38 -3.87
CA LEU A 47 -9.89 4.33 -5.08
C LEU A 47 -10.51 5.21 -6.20
N PRO A 48 -9.76 5.56 -7.26
CA PRO A 48 -10.28 6.38 -8.37
C PRO A 48 -11.52 5.80 -9.07
N ASN A 49 -11.68 4.47 -9.05
CA ASN A 49 -12.86 3.77 -9.56
C ASN A 49 -14.07 3.82 -8.60
N ARG A 50 -13.99 4.62 -7.53
CA ARG A 50 -15.00 4.80 -6.47
C ARG A 50 -15.21 3.60 -5.55
N THR A 51 -14.42 2.54 -5.69
CA THR A 51 -14.45 1.41 -4.76
C THR A 51 -13.81 1.82 -3.43
N ARG A 52 -14.47 1.48 -2.32
CA ARG A 52 -13.87 1.57 -0.98
C ARG A 52 -13.16 0.27 -0.66
N VAL A 53 -11.92 0.38 -0.22
CA VAL A 53 -11.04 -0.75 0.10
C VAL A 53 -10.36 -0.46 1.44
N THR A 54 -10.34 -1.45 2.32
CA THR A 54 -9.56 -1.39 3.55
C THR A 54 -8.22 -2.07 3.33
N PHE A 55 -7.13 -1.31 3.47
CA PHE A 55 -5.77 -1.82 3.37
C PHE A 55 -5.25 -2.13 4.77
N ALA A 56 -4.77 -3.35 4.98
CA ALA A 56 -4.01 -3.68 6.20
C ALA A 56 -2.68 -2.92 6.19
N LEU A 57 -2.32 -2.34 7.33
CA LEU A 57 -1.05 -1.67 7.53
C LEU A 57 -0.02 -2.69 8.00
N ALA A 58 1.13 -2.73 7.34
CA ALA A 58 2.26 -3.56 7.76
C ALA A 58 3.09 -2.87 8.85
N ARG A 59 3.23 -1.55 8.76
CA ARG A 59 3.74 -0.67 9.82
C ARG A 59 2.75 0.44 10.13
N CYS A 60 2.69 0.82 11.39
CA CYS A 60 2.03 2.04 11.86
C CYS A 60 2.70 2.47 13.16
N GLU A 61 3.69 3.36 13.01
CA GLU A 61 4.59 3.78 14.08
C GLU A 61 4.52 5.29 14.21
N ARG A 62 4.47 5.77 15.46
CA ARG A 62 4.59 7.19 15.78
C ARG A 62 5.91 7.44 16.49
N LEU A 63 6.63 8.45 16.03
CA LEU A 63 7.96 8.86 16.49
C LEU A 63 7.94 10.36 16.75
N ASP A 64 7.52 10.78 17.95
CA ASP A 64 7.33 12.19 18.31
C ASP A 64 6.43 12.97 17.32
N GLU A 65 7.06 13.83 16.51
CA GLU A 65 6.44 14.65 15.45
C GLU A 65 6.43 13.95 14.09
N ARG A 66 6.87 12.70 14.02
CA ARG A 66 6.88 11.87 12.81
C ARG A 66 5.95 10.68 12.93
N ALA A 67 5.50 10.18 11.80
CA ALA A 67 4.83 8.89 11.74
C ALA A 67 5.20 8.15 10.46
N ILE A 68 5.33 6.83 10.59
CA ILE A 68 5.65 5.92 9.49
C ILE A 68 4.49 4.92 9.37
N CYS A 69 3.94 4.81 8.17
CA CYS A 69 2.96 3.77 7.85
C CYS A 69 3.35 3.05 6.57
N SER A 70 2.96 1.78 6.46
CA SER A 70 3.23 1.03 5.23
C SER A 70 2.13 0.03 4.86
N VAL A 71 2.11 -0.36 3.58
CA VAL A 71 1.22 -1.38 3.03
C VAL A 71 2.03 -2.35 2.17
N ILE A 72 1.84 -3.66 2.34
CA ILE A 72 2.42 -4.68 1.47
C ILE A 72 1.50 -4.87 0.25
N LYS A 73 2.04 -4.73 -0.96
CA LYS A 73 1.26 -4.83 -2.19
C LYS A 73 0.88 -6.28 -2.50
N ASP A 74 -0.42 -6.58 -2.54
CA ASP A 74 -0.94 -7.80 -3.17
C ASP A 74 -1.33 -7.50 -4.63
N ALA A 75 -0.71 -8.19 -5.60
CA ALA A 75 -0.98 -8.04 -7.02
C ALA A 75 -2.02 -9.05 -7.53
N GLY A 76 -2.55 -9.90 -6.66
CA GLY A 76 -3.45 -10.98 -7.05
C GLY A 76 -2.70 -12.04 -7.87
N ASP A 77 -3.29 -12.48 -8.97
CA ASP A 77 -2.68 -13.47 -9.87
C ASP A 77 -1.84 -12.83 -11.00
N ASP A 78 -1.67 -11.49 -11.01
CA ASP A 78 -0.86 -10.78 -12.01
C ASP A 78 0.64 -11.00 -11.76
N PRO A 79 1.45 -11.44 -12.75
CA PRO A 79 2.91 -11.56 -12.63
C PRO A 79 3.59 -10.17 -12.61
N ASP A 80 3.31 -9.40 -11.57
CA ASP A 80 3.78 -8.05 -11.32
C ASP A 80 5.08 -8.07 -10.49
N CYS A 81 6.13 -7.42 -10.99
CA CYS A 81 7.46 -7.42 -10.37
C CYS A 81 7.53 -6.71 -9.01
N THR A 82 6.50 -5.92 -8.65
CA THR A 82 6.40 -5.23 -7.36
C THR A 82 5.45 -5.93 -6.39
N HIS A 83 4.96 -7.13 -6.71
CA HIS A 83 4.18 -7.93 -5.77
C HIS A 83 4.96 -8.26 -4.49
N GLY A 84 4.33 -8.01 -3.34
CA GLY A 84 4.90 -8.20 -2.02
C GLY A 84 5.90 -7.11 -1.62
N ALA A 85 6.09 -6.09 -2.45
CA ALA A 85 6.86 -4.93 -2.04
C ALA A 85 6.13 -4.13 -0.96
N GLU A 86 6.89 -3.54 -0.06
CA GLU A 86 6.38 -2.69 1.01
C GLU A 86 6.39 -1.23 0.55
N LEU A 87 5.23 -0.59 0.58
CA LEU A 87 5.06 0.81 0.25
C LEU A 87 4.98 1.60 1.54
N ILE A 88 5.97 2.45 1.78
CA ILE A 88 6.18 3.12 3.06
C ILE A 88 5.99 4.61 2.86
N ALA A 89 5.26 5.24 3.75
CA ALA A 89 5.11 6.69 3.81
C ALA A 89 5.53 7.19 5.19
N GLU A 90 6.41 8.19 5.20
CA GLU A 90 6.80 8.94 6.39
C GLU A 90 6.27 10.38 6.28
N VAL A 91 5.75 10.89 7.38
CA VAL A 91 5.32 12.29 7.51
C VAL A 91 5.92 12.89 8.77
N GLU A 92 6.19 14.19 8.74
CA GLU A 92 6.69 14.98 9.87
C GLU A 92 5.82 16.24 10.04
N LEU A 93 5.43 16.54 11.27
CA LEU A 93 4.74 17.80 11.58
C LEU A 93 5.77 18.92 11.62
N ARG A 94 5.58 19.92 10.77
CA ARG A 94 6.35 21.16 10.80
C ARG A 94 5.58 22.27 11.51
N THR A 95 6.29 23.03 12.33
CA THR A 95 5.74 24.19 13.06
C THR A 95 5.74 25.48 12.24
N ASP A 96 6.51 25.52 11.14
CA ASP A 96 6.55 26.66 10.25
C ASP A 96 5.38 26.62 9.26
N PRO A 97 4.64 27.73 9.08
CA PRO A 97 3.59 27.79 8.08
C PRO A 97 4.17 27.76 6.67
N GLY A 98 3.78 26.74 5.88
CA GLY A 98 4.18 26.60 4.49
C GLY A 98 4.03 25.16 4.00
N ILE A 99 4.04 24.98 2.68
CA ILE A 99 4.30 23.69 2.05
C ILE A 99 5.63 23.88 1.33
N GLU A 100 6.72 23.51 1.99
CA GLU A 100 8.00 23.35 1.33
C GLU A 100 8.03 21.93 0.76
N PRO A 101 8.14 21.74 -0.57
CA PRO A 101 8.13 20.43 -1.19
C PRO A 101 9.47 19.69 -1.02
N GLU A 102 10.08 19.78 0.16
CA GLU A 102 11.16 18.87 0.55
C GLU A 102 10.55 17.50 0.88
N GLU A 103 10.12 16.84 -0.19
CA GLU A 103 9.83 15.41 -0.36
C GLU A 103 8.91 14.76 0.69
N ALA A 104 7.61 14.72 0.40
CA ALA A 104 6.77 13.65 0.95
C ALA A 104 7.26 12.33 0.33
N LEU A 105 8.08 11.60 1.08
CA LEU A 105 8.71 10.38 0.60
C LEU A 105 7.73 9.21 0.75
N VAL A 106 7.36 8.64 -0.41
CA VAL A 106 6.85 7.28 -0.46
C VAL A 106 7.86 6.44 -1.20
N TRP A 107 8.41 5.44 -0.53
CA TRP A 107 9.39 4.54 -1.13
C TRP A 107 8.92 3.10 -1.08
N LEU A 108 9.53 2.30 -1.96
CA LEU A 108 9.27 0.89 -2.11
C LEU A 108 10.46 0.12 -1.54
N GLU A 109 10.24 -0.67 -0.51
CA GLU A 109 11.21 -1.66 -0.04
C GLU A 109 10.88 -3.02 -0.63
N SER A 110 11.85 -3.63 -1.30
CA SER A 110 11.73 -4.99 -1.82
C SER A 110 12.51 -5.94 -0.92
N PRO A 111 11.85 -6.85 -0.18
CA PRO A 111 12.56 -7.85 0.62
C PRO A 111 13.32 -8.89 -0.23
N ARG A 112 13.28 -8.80 -1.57
CA ARG A 112 13.80 -9.84 -2.49
C ARG A 112 14.97 -9.40 -3.38
N LEU A 113 15.52 -8.18 -3.23
CA LEU A 113 16.63 -7.71 -4.06
C LEU A 113 17.92 -7.62 -3.27
N GLY A 114 18.43 -8.78 -2.87
CA GLY A 114 19.87 -8.99 -2.78
C GLY A 114 20.38 -9.24 -4.19
N TRP A 115 20.94 -8.22 -4.84
CA TRP A 115 21.77 -8.40 -6.03
C TRP A 115 23.22 -8.56 -5.56
N ASP A 116 23.55 -9.77 -5.13
CA ASP A 116 24.89 -10.34 -5.30
C ASP A 116 24.80 -11.43 -6.38
#